data_AF-A0A120KZ23-F1
#
_entry.id   AF-A0A120KZ23-F1
#
_cell.length_a   1.000
_cell.length_b   1.000
_cell.length_c   1.000
_cell.angle_alpha   90.00
_cell.angle_beta   90.00
_cell.angle_gamma   90.00
#
_symmetry.space_group_name_H-M   'P 1'
#
loop_
_entity.id
_entity.type
_entity.pdbx_description
1 polymer ?
#
loop_
_entity_poly.entity_id
_entity_poly.type
_entity_poly.pdbx_seq_one_letter_code
_entity_poly.pdbx_strand_id
1 'polypeptide(L)' 'MDDGILGKFVKSALLASGATAADITPRILSNTYGRRHIASGCTNEQVSARLGLSSQRTAVRLRHTLDFLNDDENSQW' A
#
# COMPACT_ATOMS: atom_id res chain seq x y z
N MET A 1 -3.26 -14.93 17.31
CA MET A 1 -2.56 -15.51 16.14
C MET A 1 -1.13 -14.98 16.22
N ASP A 2 -0.11 -15.83 16.09
CA ASP A 2 1.27 -15.33 16.14
C ASP A 2 1.58 -14.57 14.85
N ASP A 3 1.57 -13.25 14.94
CA ASP A 3 1.86 -12.33 13.83
C ASP A 3 3.24 -12.62 13.19
N GLY A 4 4.16 -13.25 13.95
CA GLY A 4 5.47 -13.67 13.47
C GLY A 4 5.43 -14.76 12.40
N ILE A 5 4.44 -15.67 12.42
CA ILE A 5 4.36 -16.77 11.45
C ILE A 5 3.81 -16.26 10.11
N LEU A 6 2.72 -15.47 10.15
CA LEU A 6 2.14 -14.89 8.94
C LEU A 6 3.14 -13.99 8.23
N GLY A 7 3.85 -13.14 8.98
CA GLY A 7 4.89 -12.27 8.44
C GLY A 7 5.98 -13.04 7.69
N LYS A 8 6.42 -14.19 8.21
CA LYS A 8 7.42 -15.06 7.57
C LYS A 8 6.91 -15.64 6.25
N PHE A 9 5.69 -16.19 6.23
CA PHE A 9 5.12 -16.77 5.01
C PHE A 9 4.90 -15.72 3.92
N VAL A 10 4.35 -14.56 4.29
CA VAL A 10 4.15 -13.45 3.35
C VAL A 10 5.47 -12.95 2.79
N LYS A 11 6.50 -12.81 3.64
CA LYS A 11 7.84 -12.43 3.20
C LYS A 11 8.42 -13.43 2.21
N SER A 12 8.36 -14.73 2.51
CA SER A 12 8.85 -15.77 1.60
C SER A 12 8.11 -15.76 0.26
N ALA A 13 6.78 -15.60 0.27
CA ALA A 13 5.99 -15.53 -0.95
C ALA A 13 6.33 -14.30 -1.82
N LEU A 14 6.51 -13.13 -1.19
CA LEU A 14 6.92 -11.91 -1.89
C LEU A 14 8.32 -12.01 -2.52
N LEU A 15 9.26 -12.63 -1.80
CA LEU A 15 10.60 -12.88 -2.32
C LEU A 15 10.54 -13.86 -3.51
N ALA A 16 9.75 -14.92 -3.41
CA ALA A 16 9.57 -15.89 -4.49
C ALA A 16 8.91 -15.27 -5.74
N SER A 17 8.08 -14.24 -5.58
CA SER A 17 7.50 -13.51 -6.71
C SER A 17 8.43 -12.46 -7.32
N GLY A 18 9.68 -12.33 -6.83
CA GLY A 18 10.63 -11.31 -7.28
C GLY A 18 10.30 -9.90 -6.81
N ALA A 19 9.50 -9.74 -5.75
CA ALA A 19 9.15 -8.41 -5.26
C ALA A 19 10.37 -7.70 -4.66
N THR A 20 10.69 -6.52 -5.17
CA THR A 20 11.73 -5.64 -4.64
C THR A 20 11.08 -4.47 -3.90
N ALA A 21 11.23 -4.43 -2.58
CA ALA A 21 10.73 -3.32 -1.77
C ALA A 21 11.59 -3.12 -0.53
N ALA A 22 11.62 -1.89 -0.02
CA ALA A 22 12.39 -1.53 1.18
C ALA A 22 11.90 -2.23 2.46
N ASP A 23 10.60 -2.57 2.54
CA ASP A 23 9.98 -3.26 3.67
C ASP A 23 9.10 -4.41 3.16
N ILE A 24 9.59 -5.65 3.28
CA ILE A 24 8.89 -6.89 2.85
C ILE A 24 8.14 -7.47 4.06
N THR A 25 7.14 -6.73 4.53
CA THR A 25 6.19 -7.15 5.56
C THR A 25 4.77 -7.22 4.99
N PRO A 26 3.80 -7.88 5.66
CA PRO A 26 2.41 -7.93 5.17
C PRO A 26 1.80 -6.57 4.87
N ARG A 27 2.29 -5.50 5.51
CA ARG A 27 1.90 -4.11 5.25
C ARG A 27 2.03 -3.72 3.78
N ILE A 28 3.00 -4.26 3.04
CA ILE A 28 3.18 -3.93 1.62
C ILE A 28 1.97 -4.34 0.79
N LEU A 29 1.31 -5.46 1.13
CA LEU A 29 0.12 -5.94 0.43
C LEU A 29 -1.05 -4.99 0.68
N SER A 30 -1.28 -4.60 1.94
CA SER A 30 -2.33 -3.64 2.31
C SER A 30 -2.11 -2.28 1.65
N ASN A 31 -0.87 -1.79 1.64
CA ASN A 31 -0.52 -0.53 0.99
C ASN A 31 -0.72 -0.60 -0.53
N THR A 32 -0.31 -1.71 -1.16
CA THR A 32 -0.48 -1.93 -2.60
C THR A 32 -1.97 -1.97 -2.97
N TYR A 33 -2.77 -2.70 -2.18
CA TYR A 33 -4.22 -2.76 -2.35
C TYR A 33 -4.85 -1.36 -2.23
N GLY A 34 -4.52 -0.61 -1.18
CA GLY A 34 -5.03 0.74 -0.98
C GLY A 34 -4.64 1.70 -2.11
N ARG A 35 -3.37 1.71 -2.53
CA ARG A 35 -2.89 2.54 -3.65
C ARG A 35 -3.61 2.25 -4.95
N ARG A 36 -3.86 0.98 -5.28
CA ARG A 36 -4.60 0.58 -6.49
C ARG A 36 -6.02 1.16 -6.51
N HIS A 37 -6.71 1.16 -5.36
CA HIS A 37 -8.05 1.76 -5.26
C HIS A 37 -8.03 3.29 -5.33
N ILE A 38 -6.99 3.94 -4.79
CA ILE A 38 -6.84 5.39 -4.93
C ILE A 38 -6.60 5.74 -6.41
N ALA A 39 -5.71 5.02 -7.09
CA ALA A 39 -5.47 5.19 -8.52
C ALA A 39 -6.71 4.94 -9.38
N SER A 40 -7.64 4.08 -8.93
CA SER A 40 -8.93 3.86 -9.59
C SER A 40 -9.99 4.91 -9.26
N GLY A 41 -9.64 6.01 -8.58
CA GLY A 41 -10.53 7.12 -8.27
C GLY A 41 -11.35 6.98 -6.97
N CYS A 42 -11.06 5.99 -6.12
CA CYS A 42 -11.80 5.84 -4.85
C CYS A 42 -11.45 6.95 -3.85
N THR A 43 -12.40 7.35 -3.01
CA THR A 43 -12.17 8.36 -1.96
C THR A 43 -11.40 7.79 -0.77
N ASN A 44 -10.90 8.65 0.12
CA ASN A 44 -10.18 8.22 1.32
C ASN A 44 -11.09 7.43 2.26
N GLU A 45 -12.36 7.83 2.39
CA GLU A 45 -13.39 7.10 3.14
C GLU A 45 -13.57 5.68 2.61
N GLN A 46 -13.72 5.54 1.29
CA GLN A 46 -13.95 4.24 0.64
C GLN A 46 -12.75 3.31 0.82
N VAL A 47 -11.53 3.84 0.68
CA VAL A 47 -10.30 3.07 0.88
C VAL A 47 -10.14 2.64 2.34
N SER A 48 -10.43 3.54 3.29
CA SER A 48 -10.40 3.20 4.72
C SER A 48 -11.42 2.14 5.10
N ALA A 49 -12.64 2.20 4.56
CA ALA A 49 -13.66 1.19 4.78
C ALA A 49 -13.21 -0.20 4.25
N ARG A 50 -12.63 -0.25 3.04
CA ARG A 50 -12.11 -1.50 2.45
C ARG A 50 -10.92 -2.09 3.22
N LEU A 51 -10.07 -1.23 3.79
CA LEU A 51 -8.92 -1.65 4.60
C LEU A 51 -9.29 -1.95 6.06
N GLY A 52 -10.55 -1.76 6.47
CA GLY A 52 -10.99 -1.97 7.86
C GLY A 52 -10.37 -0.98 8.84
N LEU A 53 -10.06 0.24 8.39
CA LEU A 53 -9.40 1.25 9.21
C LEU A 53 -10.42 2.13 9.93
N SER A 54 -10.15 2.43 11.19
CA SER A 54 -10.96 3.35 12.00
C SER A 54 -10.81 4.82 11.60
N SER A 55 -9.82 5.14 10.75
CA SER A 55 -9.51 6.51 10.34
C SER A 55 -8.97 6.57 8.90
N GLN A 56 -9.06 7.76 8.31
CA GLN A 56 -8.55 8.06 6.98
C GLN A 56 -7.05 8.33 6.90
N ARG A 57 -6.33 8.41 8.03
CA ARG A 57 -4.90 8.79 8.06
C ARG A 57 -4.03 7.94 7.12
N THR A 58 -4.26 6.63 7.08
CA THR A 58 -3.51 5.74 6.17
C THR A 58 -3.89 6.01 4.72
N ALA A 59 -5.18 6.15 4.39
CA ALA A 59 -5.62 6.43 3.02
C ALA A 59 -5.04 7.76 2.50
N VAL A 60 -5.06 8.81 3.33
CA VAL A 60 -4.45 10.12 3.02
C VAL A 60 -2.95 9.97 2.75
N ARG A 61 -2.21 9.23 3.59
CA ARG A 61 -0.78 8.98 3.38
C ARG A 61 -0.51 8.22 2.08
N LEU A 62 -1.32 7.20 1.76
CA LEU A 62 -1.17 6.46 0.51
C LEU A 62 -1.42 7.34 -0.71
N ARG A 63 -2.39 8.26 -0.65
CA ARG A 63 -2.66 9.21 -1.72
C ARG A 63 -1.48 10.14 -1.96
N HIS A 64 -0.94 10.72 -0.89
CA HIS A 64 0.25 11.57 -0.99
C HIS A 64 1.45 10.84 -1.61
N THR A 65 1.59 9.52 -1.41
CA THR A 65 2.65 8.76 -2.09
C THR A 65 2.42 8.58 -3.59
N LEU A 66 1.18 8.67 -4.07
CA LEU A 66 0.87 8.63 -5.51
C LEU A 66 1.00 10.02 -6.12
N ASP A 67 0.53 11.05 -5.42
CA ASP A 67 0.64 12.45 -5.86
C ASP A 67 2.12 12.83 -6.05
N PHE A 68 2.98 12.49 -5.08
CA PHE A 68 4.43 12.70 -5.18
C PHE A 68 5.05 12.01 -6.41
N LEU A 69 4.63 10.78 -6.73
CA LEU A 69 5.13 10.06 -7.90
C LEU A 69 4.66 10.71 -9.21
N ASN A 70 3.42 11.18 -9.25
CA ASN A 70 2.87 11.87 -10.42
C ASN A 70 3.53 13.24 -10.64
N ASP A 71 3.88 13.93 -9.55
CA ASP A 71 4.60 15.21 -9.60
C ASP A 71 6.03 15.03 -10.13
N ASP A 72 6.72 13.96 -9.70
CA ASP A 72 8.05 13.59 -10.20
C ASP A 72 8.03 13.21 -11.70
N GLU A 73 6.99 12.50 -12.17
CA GLU A 73 6.82 12.14 -13.58
C GLU A 73 6.50 13.38 -14.45
N ASN A 74 5.67 14.30 -13.96
CA ASN A 74 5.29 15.51 -14.70
C ASN A 74 6.35 16.62 -14.66
N SER A 75 7.28 16.59 -13.69
CA SER A 75 8.37 17.58 -13.56
C SER A 75 9.59 17.30 -14.46
N GLN A 76 9.55 16.22 -15.24
CA GLN A 76 10.67 15.78 -16.09
C GLN A 76 10.67 16.36 -17.53
N TRP A 77 9.97 17.47 -17.76
CA TRP A 77 9.92 18.20 -19.05
C TRP A 77 10.18 19.70 -18.89
#